data_AF-A0A3B3XPQ8-F1
#
_entry.id   AF-A0A3B3XPQ8-F1
#
_cell.length_a   1.000
_cell.length_b   1.000
_cell.length_c   1.000
_cell.angle_alpha   90.00
_cell.angle_beta   90.00
_cell.angle_gamma   90.00
#
_symmetry.space_group_name_H-M   'P 1'
#
loop_
_entity.id
_entity.type
_entity.pdbx_description
1 polymer ?
#
loop_
_entity_poly.entity_id
_entity_poly.type
_entity_poly.pdbx_seq_one_letter_code
_entity_poly.pdbx_strand_id
1 'polypeptide(L)'
;MFSSQTSSFQDSIDVEERDEFDSEDIAGYSQKIQLNCYYTIYLYQGTSLTLIDSSLPSEAEPELRTYISRRLSKGALLGGMGNIATVELSLPEQAIGCYCCLLEQERSPDQPDADGNGYVICFMGGSEKGLNLFRLELDKYVQGLHSSLQTPELQNLETEVRPYLSRWYEESVMHIYRVVQLVQSNISFLLHAALSHTHVEVTNADERTKADVSRFIKAASLQGLSQQDTTTASLCKAMSEDTQSDVVIDCSSSPPTLTNTVSNRFCDGWIQAFLNAAERCNPFLLRQILENFKLKAIQDMNSLKRFVRQAEMSHYALFRCCQFLQGCGNGDVLLQNARAEHSDLPEACNIIAVLDEFLGEQAQA
;
A
#
# COMPACT_ATOMS: atom_id res chain seq x y z
N MET A 1 44.46 26.55 -40.77
CA MET A 1 43.78 25.89 -41.90
C MET A 1 43.57 24.44 -41.51
N PHE A 2 42.31 24.02 -41.61
CA PHE A 2 41.69 22.73 -41.33
C PHE A 2 42.60 21.49 -41.15
N SER A 3 42.41 20.80 -40.02
CA SER A 3 42.53 19.34 -39.96
C SER A 3 41.37 18.77 -39.15
N SER A 4 40.71 17.81 -39.78
CA SER A 4 39.48 17.14 -39.38
C SER A 4 39.71 16.22 -38.17
N GLN A 5 38.77 16.19 -37.24
CA GLN A 5 38.53 15.02 -36.39
C GLN A 5 37.04 14.70 -36.41
N THR A 6 36.73 13.63 -37.14
CA THR A 6 35.49 12.87 -37.04
C THR A 6 35.49 12.14 -35.69
N SER A 7 34.61 12.54 -34.78
CA SER A 7 34.32 11.80 -33.55
C SER A 7 33.32 10.70 -33.88
N SER A 8 33.79 9.45 -33.85
CA SER A 8 33.00 8.24 -33.90
C SER A 8 32.32 8.02 -32.54
N PHE A 9 31.01 8.26 -32.48
CA PHE A 9 30.14 7.84 -31.37
C PHE A 9 29.48 6.51 -31.73
N GLN A 10 30.19 5.44 -31.40
CA GLN A 10 29.82 4.01 -31.36
C GLN A 10 30.90 3.43 -30.44
N ASP A 11 30.69 2.71 -29.35
CA ASP A 11 29.56 1.99 -28.78
C ASP A 11 29.85 1.91 -27.28
N SER A 12 28.85 2.02 -26.40
CA SER A 12 28.88 1.48 -25.02
C SER A 12 27.58 1.84 -24.30
N ILE A 13 26.47 1.23 -24.70
CA ILE A 13 25.35 0.98 -23.77
C ILE A 13 24.88 -0.44 -24.08
N ASP A 14 25.69 -1.40 -23.65
CA ASP A 14 25.22 -2.72 -23.28
C ASP A 14 25.38 -2.79 -21.77
N VAL A 15 24.29 -2.49 -21.07
CA VAL A 15 24.13 -2.86 -19.67
C VAL A 15 22.99 -3.85 -19.68
N GLU A 16 23.33 -5.13 -19.81
CA GLU A 16 22.47 -6.21 -19.35
C GLU A 16 22.27 -6.00 -17.84
N GLU A 17 21.17 -5.35 -17.46
CA GLU A 17 20.68 -5.36 -16.08
C GLU A 17 20.17 -6.77 -15.79
N ARG A 18 21.12 -7.64 -15.42
CA ARG A 18 20.84 -8.92 -14.80
C ARG A 18 20.46 -8.63 -13.35
N ASP A 19 19.16 -8.54 -13.09
CA ASP A 19 18.58 -8.46 -11.75
C ASP A 19 18.83 -9.77 -10.97
N GLU A 20 20.06 -9.97 -10.50
CA GLU A 20 20.38 -10.90 -9.40
C GLU A 20 19.96 -10.21 -8.09
N PHE A 21 18.69 -10.34 -7.71
CA PHE A 21 18.24 -9.94 -6.38
C PHE A 21 18.38 -11.10 -5.41
N ASP A 22 19.31 -10.94 -4.47
CA ASP A 22 19.54 -11.82 -3.32
C ASP A 22 18.24 -12.04 -2.54
N SER A 23 17.70 -13.25 -2.69
CA SER A 23 16.56 -13.77 -1.94
C SER A 23 16.99 -14.34 -0.56
N GLU A 24 18.19 -14.01 -0.07
CA GLU A 24 18.81 -14.70 1.07
C GLU A 24 18.31 -14.20 2.45
N ASP A 25 17.74 -13.00 2.57
CA ASP A 25 17.27 -12.49 3.87
C ASP A 25 15.82 -12.89 4.25
N ILE A 26 15.13 -13.66 3.40
CA ILE A 26 13.71 -14.04 3.59
C ILE A 26 13.56 -15.55 3.88
N ALA A 27 14.65 -16.30 3.95
CA ALA A 27 14.62 -17.74 4.25
C ALA A 27 14.19 -18.09 5.69
N GLY A 28 14.08 -17.10 6.58
CA GLY A 28 13.68 -17.32 7.98
C GLY A 28 12.17 -17.47 8.24
N TYR A 29 11.31 -17.08 7.30
CA TYR A 29 9.86 -17.10 7.50
C TYR A 29 9.23 -18.28 6.76
N SER A 30 9.49 -19.51 7.22
CA SER A 30 8.93 -20.72 6.63
C SER A 30 8.64 -21.78 7.69
N GLN A 31 7.53 -21.59 8.38
CA GLN A 31 6.71 -22.62 9.02
C GLN A 31 5.34 -22.00 9.28
N LYS A 32 4.29 -22.81 9.47
CA LYS A 32 2.95 -22.33 9.88
C LYS A 32 3.06 -21.58 11.21
N ILE A 33 3.42 -20.31 11.17
CA ILE A 33 3.56 -19.46 12.34
C ILE A 33 2.16 -18.92 12.62
N GLN A 34 1.56 -19.39 13.72
CA GLN A 34 0.64 -18.55 14.47
C GLN A 34 1.40 -17.25 14.70
N LEU A 35 1.12 -16.21 13.91
CA LEU A 35 1.81 -14.94 14.06
C LEU A 35 1.42 -14.41 15.42
N ASN A 36 2.36 -14.51 16.35
CA ASN A 36 2.25 -14.01 17.70
C ASN A 36 2.13 -12.49 17.60
N CYS A 37 0.88 -12.03 17.54
CA CYS A 37 0.53 -10.63 17.54
C CYS A 37 0.04 -10.25 18.93
N TYR A 38 0.62 -9.20 19.49
CA TYR A 38 0.28 -8.73 20.81
C TYR A 38 -0.19 -7.28 20.76
N TYR A 39 -0.95 -6.88 21.76
CA TYR A 39 -1.27 -5.48 22.00
C TYR A 39 -1.07 -5.15 23.48
N THR A 40 -0.84 -3.87 23.76
CA THR A 40 -0.84 -3.33 25.10
C THR A 40 -1.39 -1.91 25.09
N ILE A 41 -2.16 -1.55 26.11
CA ILE A 41 -2.67 -0.21 26.31
C ILE A 41 -2.29 0.30 27.71
N TYR A 42 -1.72 1.50 27.74
CA TYR A 42 -1.33 2.20 28.94
C TYR A 42 -2.10 3.51 29.11
N LEU A 43 -2.41 3.86 30.34
CA LEU A 43 -2.79 5.21 30.73
C LEU A 43 -1.52 6.02 31.00
N TYR A 44 -1.36 7.11 30.28
CA TYR A 44 -0.26 8.06 30.47
C TYR A 44 -0.78 9.31 31.18
N GLN A 45 -0.25 9.59 32.37
CA GLN A 45 -0.65 10.75 33.19
C GLN A 45 0.56 11.41 33.84
N GLY A 46 0.84 12.66 33.48
CA GLY A 46 1.82 13.57 34.08
C GLY A 46 3.31 13.16 34.02
N THR A 47 3.63 11.88 33.80
CA THR A 47 4.94 11.21 33.58
C THR A 47 4.86 9.71 33.93
N SER A 48 3.75 9.24 34.50
CA SER A 48 3.53 7.84 34.87
C SER A 48 2.82 7.06 33.75
N LEU A 49 3.21 5.80 33.56
CA LEU A 49 2.50 4.82 32.73
C LEU A 49 1.86 3.76 33.62
N THR A 50 0.53 3.68 33.56
CA THR A 50 -0.25 2.66 34.26
C THR A 50 -0.80 1.68 33.24
N LEU A 51 -0.62 0.38 33.47
CA LEU A 51 -1.17 -0.64 32.59
C LEU A 51 -2.70 -0.68 32.69
N ILE A 52 -3.39 -0.61 31.54
CA ILE A 52 -4.84 -0.82 31.45
C ILE A 52 -5.13 -2.27 31.06
N ASP A 53 -4.56 -2.74 29.95
CA ASP A 53 -4.77 -4.08 29.41
C ASP A 53 -3.59 -4.51 28.53
N SER A 54 -3.30 -5.81 28.48
CA SER A 54 -2.24 -6.36 27.64
C SER A 54 -2.53 -7.80 27.27
N SER A 55 -2.17 -8.17 26.05
CA SER A 55 -2.10 -9.57 25.62
C SER A 55 -0.68 -10.15 25.73
N LEU A 56 0.31 -9.37 26.18
CA LEU A 56 1.66 -9.86 26.40
C LEU A 56 1.75 -10.79 27.64
N PRO A 57 2.69 -11.73 27.66
CA PRO A 57 3.08 -12.44 28.87
C PRO A 57 3.52 -11.49 29.99
N SER A 58 3.35 -11.92 31.25
CA SER A 58 3.70 -11.15 32.45
C SER A 58 5.17 -10.76 32.54
N GLU A 59 6.05 -11.51 31.89
CA GLU A 59 7.49 -11.27 31.87
C GLU A 59 7.88 -10.17 30.87
N ALA A 60 7.17 -10.08 29.75
CA ALA A 60 7.49 -9.17 28.64
C ALA A 60 6.87 -7.76 28.82
N GLU A 61 5.71 -7.66 29.47
CA GLU A 61 5.03 -6.37 29.67
C GLU A 61 5.90 -5.33 30.41
N PRO A 62 6.60 -5.65 31.53
CA PRO A 62 7.40 -4.66 32.25
C PRO A 62 8.58 -4.11 31.43
N GLU A 63 9.13 -4.93 30.53
CA GLU A 63 10.20 -4.55 29.61
C GLU A 63 9.68 -3.53 28.59
N LEU A 64 8.51 -3.80 27.99
CA LEU A 64 7.83 -2.86 27.10
C LEU A 64 7.54 -1.54 27.81
N ARG A 65 6.95 -1.58 29.01
CA ARG A 65 6.63 -0.37 29.77
C ARG A 65 7.87 0.48 30.06
N THR A 66 9.00 -0.15 30.34
CA THR A 66 10.30 0.53 30.54
C THR A 66 10.78 1.20 29.25
N TYR A 67 10.64 0.50 28.12
CA TYR A 67 10.96 1.03 26.80
C TYR A 67 10.10 2.25 26.45
N ILE A 68 8.78 2.17 26.63
CA ILE A 68 7.84 3.27 26.36
C ILE A 68 8.09 4.47 27.28
N SER A 69 8.31 4.23 28.58
CA SER A 69 8.68 5.28 29.54
C SER A 69 9.91 6.07 29.08
N ARG A 70 10.93 5.38 28.54
CA ARG A 70 12.14 6.00 28.00
C ARG A 70 11.89 6.79 26.70
N ARG A 71 10.92 6.37 25.88
CA ARG A 71 10.54 7.10 24.66
C ARG A 71 9.74 8.35 24.97
N LEU A 72 8.81 8.28 25.92
CA LEU A 72 8.03 9.43 26.38
C LEU A 72 8.91 10.50 27.03
N SER A 73 9.87 10.11 27.88
CA SER A 73 10.79 11.07 28.51
C SER A 73 11.69 11.81 27.51
N LYS A 74 11.85 11.29 26.29
CA LYS A 74 12.58 11.92 25.19
C LYS A 74 11.68 12.71 24.22
N GLY A 75 10.37 12.78 24.47
CA GLY A 75 9.40 13.41 23.56
C GLY A 75 9.26 12.69 22.21
N ALA A 76 9.54 11.39 22.15
CA ALA A 76 9.61 10.64 20.89
C ALA A 76 8.24 10.11 20.37
N LEU A 77 7.17 10.32 21.15
CA LEU A 77 5.80 9.99 20.76
C LEU A 77 5.06 11.32 20.53
N LEU A 78 4.70 11.57 19.28
CA LEU A 78 3.88 12.71 18.88
C LEU A 78 2.42 12.26 18.86
N GLY A 79 1.52 13.09 19.41
CA GLY A 79 0.09 12.80 19.43
C GLY A 79 -0.44 12.51 18.02
N GLY A 80 -1.19 11.40 17.88
CA GLY A 80 -1.92 11.05 16.67
C GLY A 80 -1.12 10.41 15.51
N MET A 81 0.21 10.32 15.60
CA MET A 81 1.05 9.59 14.63
C MET A 81 1.86 8.49 15.32
N GLY A 82 1.62 7.25 14.91
CA GLY A 82 2.35 6.11 15.47
C GLY A 82 3.82 6.08 15.07
N ASN A 83 4.65 5.58 15.96
CA ASN A 83 6.08 5.35 15.79
C ASN A 83 6.34 3.84 15.81
N ILE A 84 7.14 3.34 14.86
CA ILE A 84 7.45 1.92 14.74
C ILE A 84 8.94 1.73 15.02
N ALA A 85 9.26 0.74 15.85
CA ALA A 85 10.63 0.33 16.10
C ALA A 85 10.70 -1.12 16.55
N THR A 86 11.86 -1.72 16.39
CA THR A 86 12.17 -3.02 16.96
C THR A 86 12.32 -2.92 18.48
N VAL A 87 11.70 -3.86 19.20
CA VAL A 87 11.85 -4.05 20.63
C VAL A 87 12.34 -5.46 20.91
N GLU A 88 13.27 -5.56 21.87
CA GLU A 88 13.73 -6.84 22.40
C GLU A 88 12.95 -7.10 23.68
N LEU A 89 12.17 -8.18 23.66
CA LEU A 89 11.35 -8.59 24.79
C LEU A 89 11.65 -10.06 25.12
N SER A 90 11.35 -10.46 26.35
CA SER A 90 11.36 -11.85 26.82
C SER A 90 10.25 -12.70 26.16
N LEU A 91 10.25 -12.76 24.83
CA LEU A 91 9.36 -13.52 23.96
C LEU A 91 10.16 -14.58 23.17
N PRO A 92 9.50 -15.62 22.63
CA PRO A 92 10.15 -16.57 21.73
C PRO A 92 10.83 -15.87 20.53
N GLU A 93 10.17 -14.83 20.01
CA GLU A 93 10.71 -13.91 19.03
C GLU A 93 11.56 -12.84 19.75
N GLN A 94 12.87 -13.09 19.86
CA GLN A 94 13.81 -12.25 20.62
C GLN A 94 13.84 -10.78 20.20
N ALA A 95 13.43 -10.47 18.96
CA ALA A 95 13.24 -9.12 18.45
C ALA A 95 11.92 -9.05 17.66
N ILE A 96 11.04 -8.12 18.03
CA ILE A 96 9.71 -7.97 17.43
C ILE A 96 9.48 -6.51 17.02
N GLY A 97 8.81 -6.30 15.89
CA GLY A 97 8.34 -4.97 15.51
C GLY A 97 7.28 -4.47 16.50
N CYS A 98 7.39 -3.22 16.93
CA CYS A 98 6.44 -2.56 17.82
C CYS A 98 6.01 -1.22 17.25
N TYR A 99 4.73 -1.12 16.93
CA TYR A 99 4.04 0.13 16.66
C TYR A 99 3.56 0.73 17.98
N CYS A 100 3.78 2.02 18.22
CA CYS A 100 3.39 2.75 19.42
C CYS A 100 2.73 4.08 19.04
N CYS A 101 1.55 4.39 19.58
CA CYS A 101 0.86 5.64 19.33
C CYS A 101 0.33 6.23 20.63
N LEU A 102 0.48 7.54 20.81
CA LEU A 102 -0.14 8.29 21.91
C LEU A 102 -1.42 8.95 21.39
N LEU A 103 -2.56 8.54 21.95
CA LEU A 103 -3.83 9.22 21.80
C LEU A 103 -4.01 10.20 22.96
N GLU A 104 -3.91 11.49 22.67
CA GLU A 104 -4.13 12.54 23.64
C GLU A 104 -5.62 12.61 24.02
N GLN A 105 -5.90 12.83 25.30
CA GLN A 105 -7.25 13.07 25.77
C GLN A 105 -7.67 14.51 25.43
N GLU A 106 -8.91 14.73 25.01
CA GLU A 106 -9.42 16.07 24.75
C GLU A 106 -9.26 16.97 25.98
N ARG A 107 -8.62 18.12 25.80
CA ARG A 107 -8.42 19.10 26.87
C ARG A 107 -9.78 19.64 27.31
N SER A 108 -10.19 19.32 28.54
CA SER A 108 -11.33 20.01 29.15
C SER A 108 -10.97 21.49 29.39
N PRO A 109 -11.87 22.46 29.13
CA PRO A 109 -11.59 23.88 29.32
C PRO A 109 -11.27 24.27 30.79
N ASP A 110 -11.58 23.39 31.75
CA ASP A 110 -11.33 23.59 33.18
C ASP A 110 -9.92 23.15 33.66
N GLN A 111 -9.11 22.49 32.82
CA GLN A 111 -7.75 22.05 33.15
C GLN A 111 -6.75 22.33 32.02
N PRO A 112 -6.23 23.56 31.90
CA PRO A 112 -5.27 23.94 30.87
C PRO A 112 -3.86 23.34 31.08
N ASP A 113 -3.55 22.85 32.28
CA ASP A 113 -2.22 22.33 32.67
C ASP A 113 -2.06 20.80 32.51
N ALA A 114 -3.04 20.10 31.92
CA ALA A 114 -2.98 18.65 31.69
C ALA A 114 -2.12 18.29 30.46
N ASP A 115 -0.91 18.82 30.38
CA ASP A 115 0.02 18.48 29.31
C ASP A 115 0.40 16.99 29.43
N GLY A 116 0.03 16.21 28.41
CA GLY A 116 0.44 14.82 28.27
C GLY A 116 -0.48 13.77 28.87
N ASN A 117 -1.75 14.05 29.16
CA ASN A 117 -2.70 12.98 29.52
C ASN A 117 -3.23 12.27 28.27
N GLY A 118 -3.18 10.94 28.27
CA GLY A 118 -3.67 10.16 27.14
C GLY A 118 -3.49 8.66 27.29
N TYR A 119 -3.71 7.95 26.20
CA TYR A 119 -3.56 6.51 26.11
C TYR A 119 -2.42 6.17 25.16
N VAL A 120 -1.48 5.34 25.62
CA VAL A 120 -0.45 4.79 24.75
C VAL A 120 -0.88 3.40 24.31
N ILE A 121 -1.05 3.22 23.01
CA ILE A 121 -1.41 1.95 22.38
C ILE A 121 -0.19 1.39 21.67
N CYS A 122 0.14 0.14 21.98
CA CYS A 122 1.22 -0.61 21.37
C CYS A 122 0.67 -1.83 20.63
N PHE A 123 1.09 -2.04 19.38
CA PHE A 123 0.85 -3.27 18.62
C PHE A 123 2.19 -3.91 18.27
N MET A 124 2.33 -5.20 18.55
CA MET A 124 3.58 -5.93 18.37
C MET A 124 3.37 -7.15 17.50
N GLY A 125 4.18 -7.29 16.45
CA GLY A 125 4.07 -8.41 15.51
C GLY A 125 5.02 -8.26 14.34
N GLY A 126 5.55 -9.38 13.85
CA GLY A 126 6.46 -9.40 12.72
C GLY A 126 7.72 -8.56 12.96
N SER A 127 8.25 -7.95 11.89
CA SER A 127 9.44 -7.08 11.94
C SER A 127 9.06 -5.60 11.87
N GLU A 128 9.98 -4.73 12.31
CA GLU A 128 9.85 -3.27 12.14
C GLU A 128 9.61 -2.88 10.68
N LYS A 129 10.35 -3.49 9.74
CA LYS A 129 10.16 -3.25 8.29
C LYS A 129 8.75 -3.66 7.85
N GLY A 130 8.27 -4.81 8.32
CA GLY A 130 6.93 -5.31 8.00
C GLY A 130 5.82 -4.38 8.51
N LEU A 131 5.87 -3.97 9.78
CA LEU A 131 4.87 -3.06 10.34
C LEU A 131 4.89 -1.68 9.67
N ASN A 132 6.07 -1.19 9.25
CA ASN A 132 6.16 0.08 8.54
C ASN A 132 5.34 0.09 7.23
N LEU A 133 5.17 -1.06 6.57
CA LEU A 133 4.32 -1.17 5.37
C LEU A 133 2.83 -0.93 5.65
N PHE A 134 2.40 -1.06 6.91
CA PHE A 134 1.00 -0.92 7.35
C PHE A 134 0.81 0.27 8.30
N ARG A 135 1.78 1.19 8.38
CA ARG A 135 1.75 2.30 9.37
C ARG A 135 0.48 3.13 9.27
N LEU A 136 0.04 3.47 8.05
CA LEU A 136 -1.15 4.30 7.84
C LEU A 136 -2.43 3.57 8.28
N GLU A 137 -2.51 2.26 8.02
CA GLU A 137 -3.61 1.41 8.45
C GLU A 137 -3.65 1.29 9.97
N LEU A 138 -2.50 1.13 10.62
CA LEU A 138 -2.38 1.07 12.08
C LEU A 138 -2.74 2.42 12.73
N ASP A 139 -2.28 3.54 12.18
CA ASP A 139 -2.66 4.88 12.62
C ASP A 139 -4.17 5.05 12.55
N LYS A 140 -4.79 4.72 11.41
CA LYS A 140 -6.24 4.77 11.25
C LYS A 140 -6.98 3.85 12.21
N TYR A 141 -6.44 2.65 12.46
CA TYR A 141 -7.02 1.69 13.38
C TYR A 141 -7.04 2.21 14.81
N VAL A 142 -5.93 2.82 15.26
CA VAL A 142 -5.84 3.43 16.58
C VAL A 142 -6.81 4.62 16.71
N GLN A 143 -6.94 5.46 15.68
CA GLN A 143 -7.90 6.56 15.71
C GLN A 143 -9.36 6.09 15.89
N GLY A 144 -9.70 4.86 15.45
CA GLY A 144 -11.00 4.26 15.70
C GLY A 144 -11.34 4.05 17.18
N LEU A 145 -10.34 3.96 18.06
CA LEU A 145 -10.52 3.82 19.52
C LEU A 145 -10.86 5.13 20.23
N HIS A 146 -10.68 6.28 19.58
CA HIS A 146 -10.79 7.58 20.23
C HIS A 146 -12.13 7.75 20.96
N SER A 147 -13.25 7.41 20.31
CA SER A 147 -14.59 7.51 20.90
C SER A 147 -14.79 6.56 22.09
N SER A 148 -14.33 5.30 21.99
CA SER A 148 -14.46 4.32 23.07
C SER A 148 -13.65 4.69 24.31
N LEU A 149 -12.49 5.32 24.13
CA LEU A 149 -11.57 5.72 25.21
C LEU A 149 -11.97 7.02 25.94
N GLN A 150 -12.96 7.74 25.43
CA GLN A 150 -13.56 8.90 26.12
C GLN A 150 -14.53 8.49 27.24
N THR A 151 -14.90 7.21 27.33
CA THR A 151 -15.81 6.71 28.36
C THR A 151 -15.14 6.79 29.74
N PRO A 152 -15.79 7.42 30.75
CA PRO A 152 -15.26 7.48 32.10
C PRO A 152 -14.97 6.07 32.64
N GLU A 153 -13.83 5.92 33.33
CA GLU A 153 -13.41 4.69 34.01
C GLU A 153 -13.24 3.44 33.12
N LEU A 154 -13.25 3.59 31.77
CA LEU A 154 -13.12 2.45 30.85
C LEU A 154 -14.10 1.30 31.15
N GLN A 155 -15.34 1.62 31.53
CA GLN A 155 -16.37 0.61 31.83
C GLN A 155 -16.64 -0.33 30.64
N ASN A 156 -16.32 0.11 29.42
CA ASN A 156 -16.40 -0.64 28.17
C ASN A 156 -15.10 -1.41 27.81
N LEU A 157 -14.14 -1.53 28.73
CA LEU A 157 -12.84 -2.18 28.46
C LEU A 157 -13.02 -3.61 27.93
N GLU A 158 -13.81 -4.42 28.64
CA GLU A 158 -14.03 -5.83 28.32
C GLU A 158 -14.93 -6.03 27.09
N THR A 159 -15.90 -5.15 26.89
CA THR A 159 -16.96 -5.31 25.88
C THR A 159 -16.62 -4.69 24.53
N GLU A 160 -15.81 -3.62 24.51
CA GLU A 160 -15.49 -2.87 23.29
C GLU A 160 -13.97 -2.79 23.04
N VAL A 161 -13.22 -2.27 24.01
CA VAL A 161 -11.80 -1.91 23.81
C VAL A 161 -10.91 -3.14 23.62
N ARG A 162 -11.00 -4.13 24.52
CA ARG A 162 -10.20 -5.37 24.44
C ARG A 162 -10.52 -6.16 23.16
N PRO A 163 -11.80 -6.43 22.80
CA PRO A 163 -12.13 -7.09 21.54
C PRO A 163 -11.64 -6.34 20.31
N TYR A 164 -11.70 -5.00 20.33
CA TYR A 164 -11.17 -4.17 19.25
C TYR A 164 -9.65 -4.30 19.17
N LEU A 165 -8.91 -4.08 20.27
CA LEU A 165 -7.46 -4.19 20.27
C LEU A 165 -6.99 -5.58 19.81
N SER A 166 -7.65 -6.65 20.25
CA SER A 166 -7.32 -8.03 19.88
C SER A 166 -7.39 -8.30 18.36
N ARG A 167 -8.17 -7.52 17.61
CA ARG A 167 -8.40 -7.71 16.17
C ARG A 167 -7.49 -6.87 15.28
N TRP A 168 -6.56 -6.09 15.86
CA TRP A 168 -5.72 -5.14 15.10
C TRP A 168 -5.00 -5.78 13.92
N TYR A 169 -4.46 -6.99 14.12
CA TYR A 169 -3.69 -7.70 13.10
C TYR A 169 -4.59 -8.12 11.95
N GLU A 170 -5.73 -8.69 12.30
CA GLU A 170 -6.70 -9.17 11.35
C GLU A 170 -7.34 -8.00 10.56
N GLU A 171 -7.66 -6.89 11.22
CA GLU A 171 -8.29 -5.75 10.56
C GLU A 171 -7.31 -4.87 9.79
N SER A 172 -6.08 -4.69 10.26
CA SER A 172 -5.12 -3.77 9.63
C SER A 172 -4.18 -4.46 8.64
N VAL A 173 -3.73 -5.68 8.94
CA VAL A 173 -2.64 -6.35 8.19
C VAL A 173 -3.18 -7.38 7.19
N MET A 174 -4.21 -8.14 7.56
CA MET A 174 -4.64 -9.32 6.80
C MET A 174 -5.56 -9.03 5.59
N HIS A 175 -5.94 -7.78 5.33
CA HIS A 175 -6.89 -7.43 4.27
C HIS A 175 -6.40 -7.82 2.86
N ILE A 176 -5.11 -7.63 2.54
CA ILE A 176 -4.54 -8.03 1.24
C ILE A 176 -4.58 -9.55 1.07
N TYR A 177 -4.21 -10.28 2.13
CA TYR A 177 -4.26 -11.74 2.13
C TYR A 177 -5.67 -12.25 1.83
N ARG A 178 -6.69 -11.72 2.50
CA ARG A 178 -8.09 -12.12 2.29
C ARG A 178 -8.57 -11.84 0.87
N VAL A 179 -8.21 -10.68 0.29
CA VAL A 179 -8.55 -10.37 -1.10
C VAL A 179 -7.88 -11.35 -2.07
N VAL A 180 -6.59 -11.65 -1.89
CA VAL A 180 -5.89 -12.62 -2.75
C VAL A 180 -6.49 -14.03 -2.63
N GLN A 181 -6.89 -14.45 -1.43
CA GLN A 181 -7.61 -15.72 -1.23
C GLN A 181 -8.99 -15.72 -1.90
N LEU A 182 -9.69 -14.58 -1.87
CA LEU A 182 -11.02 -14.42 -2.46
C LEU A 182 -10.98 -14.52 -3.99
N VAL A 183 -10.09 -13.78 -4.65
CA VAL A 183 -10.06 -13.68 -6.13
C VAL A 183 -9.04 -14.59 -6.80
N GLN A 184 -8.08 -15.14 -6.06
CA GLN A 184 -7.07 -16.08 -6.56
C GLN A 184 -6.35 -15.56 -7.81
N SER A 185 -6.33 -16.32 -8.91
CA SER A 185 -5.72 -15.93 -10.18
C SER A 185 -6.35 -14.68 -10.81
N ASN A 186 -7.58 -14.35 -10.43
CA ASN A 186 -8.30 -13.17 -10.93
C ASN A 186 -7.81 -11.86 -10.27
N ILE A 187 -6.77 -11.92 -9.43
CA ILE A 187 -6.12 -10.73 -8.85
C ILE A 187 -5.62 -9.74 -9.90
N SER A 188 -5.24 -10.23 -11.09
CA SER A 188 -4.78 -9.35 -12.18
C SER A 188 -5.85 -8.37 -12.63
N PHE A 189 -7.13 -8.74 -12.59
CA PHE A 189 -8.24 -7.84 -12.89
C PHE A 189 -8.36 -6.70 -11.86
N LEU A 190 -8.09 -6.97 -10.59
CA LEU A 190 -8.11 -5.92 -9.55
C LEU A 190 -6.89 -5.01 -9.64
N LEU A 191 -5.72 -5.57 -9.98
CA LEU A 191 -4.51 -4.79 -10.24
C LEU A 191 -4.70 -3.85 -11.43
N HIS A 192 -5.28 -4.36 -12.52
CA HIS A 192 -5.62 -3.56 -13.70
C HIS A 192 -6.61 -2.45 -13.36
N ALA A 193 -7.73 -2.79 -12.72
CA ALA A 193 -8.74 -1.80 -12.30
C ALA A 193 -8.13 -0.69 -11.41
N ALA A 194 -7.23 -1.05 -10.49
CA ALA A 194 -6.57 -0.09 -9.61
C ALA A 194 -5.65 0.90 -10.36
N LEU A 195 -4.97 0.46 -11.42
CA LEU A 195 -4.12 1.33 -12.24
C LEU A 195 -4.90 2.13 -13.30
N SER A 196 -6.02 1.59 -13.80
CA SER A 196 -6.91 2.26 -14.75
C SER A 196 -7.93 3.20 -14.09
N HIS A 197 -7.95 3.26 -12.75
CA HIS A 197 -8.97 3.99 -11.98
C HIS A 197 -10.40 3.51 -12.23
N THR A 198 -10.57 2.25 -12.63
CA THR A 198 -11.88 1.63 -12.85
C THR A 198 -12.52 1.32 -11.51
N HIS A 199 -13.81 1.67 -11.36
CA HIS A 199 -14.54 1.36 -10.14
C HIS A 199 -14.77 -0.15 -10.02
N VAL A 200 -14.65 -0.67 -8.79
CA VAL A 200 -14.86 -2.08 -8.45
C VAL A 200 -16.05 -2.17 -7.50
N GLU A 201 -17.14 -2.75 -7.98
CA GLU A 201 -18.34 -3.01 -7.19
C GLU A 201 -18.31 -4.44 -6.65
N VAL A 202 -18.63 -4.60 -5.36
CA VAL A 202 -18.71 -5.91 -4.71
C VAL A 202 -20.14 -6.17 -4.27
N THR A 203 -20.76 -7.19 -4.86
CA THR A 203 -22.16 -7.57 -4.64
C THR A 203 -22.25 -8.90 -3.89
N ASN A 204 -23.37 -9.12 -3.19
CA ASN A 204 -23.65 -10.35 -2.43
C ASN A 204 -22.56 -10.76 -1.41
N ALA A 205 -21.82 -9.79 -0.87
CA ALA A 205 -20.75 -10.01 0.12
C ALA A 205 -21.05 -9.32 1.45
N ASP A 206 -20.38 -9.75 2.52
CA ASP A 206 -20.40 -9.05 3.80
C ASP A 206 -19.64 -7.72 3.74
N GLU A 207 -19.92 -6.82 4.69
CA GLU A 207 -19.30 -5.49 4.73
C GLU A 207 -17.78 -5.55 4.89
N ARG A 208 -17.27 -6.63 5.49
CA ARG A 208 -15.85 -6.87 5.66
C ARG A 208 -15.16 -7.13 4.33
N THR A 209 -15.71 -8.00 3.50
CA THR A 209 -15.19 -8.31 2.17
C THR A 209 -15.21 -7.06 1.30
N LYS A 210 -16.31 -6.29 1.33
CA LYS A 210 -16.39 -5.00 0.61
C LYS A 210 -15.30 -4.03 1.07
N ALA A 211 -15.10 -3.91 2.38
CA ALA A 211 -14.06 -3.05 2.95
C ALA A 211 -12.64 -3.51 2.59
N ASP A 212 -12.39 -4.82 2.54
CA ASP A 212 -11.11 -5.39 2.17
C ASP A 212 -10.77 -5.15 0.69
N VAL A 213 -11.72 -5.38 -0.21
CA VAL A 213 -11.55 -5.08 -1.64
C VAL A 213 -11.33 -3.58 -1.85
N SER A 214 -12.13 -2.71 -1.20
CA SER A 214 -11.93 -1.27 -1.28
C SER A 214 -10.55 -0.83 -0.79
N ARG A 215 -10.06 -1.41 0.31
CA ARG A 215 -8.71 -1.15 0.83
C ARG A 215 -7.63 -1.63 -0.11
N PHE A 216 -7.78 -2.83 -0.68
CA PHE A 216 -6.84 -3.38 -1.65
C PHE A 216 -6.72 -2.48 -2.89
N ILE A 217 -7.85 -2.07 -3.49
CA ILE A 217 -7.84 -1.18 -4.66
C ILE A 217 -7.14 0.14 -4.34
N LYS A 218 -7.43 0.75 -3.19
CA LYS A 218 -6.74 1.96 -2.74
C LYS A 218 -5.24 1.74 -2.58
N ALA A 219 -4.84 0.65 -1.94
CA ALA A 219 -3.43 0.32 -1.71
C ALA A 219 -2.67 0.06 -3.01
N ALA A 220 -3.32 -0.58 -3.99
CA ALA A 220 -2.78 -0.93 -5.30
C ALA A 220 -2.72 0.26 -6.28
N SER A 221 -3.60 1.24 -6.10
CA SER A 221 -3.67 2.42 -6.96
C SER A 221 -2.44 3.32 -6.84
N LEU A 222 -2.18 4.12 -7.88
CA LEU A 222 -1.12 5.14 -7.86
C LEU A 222 -1.56 6.46 -7.22
N GLN A 223 -2.80 6.53 -6.71
CA GLN A 223 -3.33 7.72 -6.05
C GLN A 223 -2.60 7.97 -4.72
N GLY A 224 -2.05 9.18 -4.54
CA GLY A 224 -1.26 9.55 -3.35
C GLY A 224 0.26 9.70 -3.58
N LEU A 225 0.76 9.36 -4.77
CA LEU A 225 2.18 9.60 -5.15
C LEU A 225 2.42 10.96 -5.83
N SER A 226 1.35 11.68 -6.16
CA SER A 226 1.40 13.07 -6.61
C SER A 226 1.30 14.02 -5.41
N GLN A 227 2.39 14.70 -5.06
CA GLN A 227 2.36 15.90 -4.22
C GLN A 227 1.91 17.16 -4.98
N GLN A 228 1.38 17.03 -6.20
CA GLN A 228 0.86 18.16 -6.95
C GLN A 228 -0.67 18.12 -7.03
N ASP A 229 -1.23 18.99 -6.20
CA ASP A 229 -2.34 19.89 -6.46
C ASP A 229 -3.70 19.30 -6.86
N THR A 230 -4.68 20.18 -6.71
CA THR A 230 -6.13 20.05 -6.84
C THR A 230 -6.64 19.39 -8.14
N THR A 231 -5.75 19.02 -9.06
CA THR A 231 -6.01 18.35 -10.34
C THR A 231 -6.37 16.86 -10.23
N THR A 232 -6.04 16.18 -9.13
CA THR A 232 -6.43 14.76 -8.92
C THR A 232 -7.92 14.56 -8.68
N ALA A 233 -8.59 15.53 -8.05
CA ALA A 233 -10.04 15.53 -7.90
C ALA A 233 -10.78 15.84 -9.23
N SER A 234 -10.14 16.54 -10.16
CA SER A 234 -10.67 16.78 -11.52
C SER A 234 -10.43 15.61 -12.48
N LEU A 235 -9.39 14.79 -12.27
CA LEU A 235 -9.15 13.58 -13.05
C LEU A 235 -10.30 12.57 -12.92
N CYS A 236 -10.84 12.35 -11.71
CA CYS A 236 -12.01 11.48 -11.51
C CYS A 236 -13.31 12.02 -12.15
N LYS A 237 -13.40 13.32 -12.45
CA LYS A 237 -14.59 13.95 -13.06
C LYS A 237 -14.51 14.07 -14.59
N ALA A 238 -13.30 14.15 -15.15
CA ALA A 238 -13.10 14.24 -16.60
C ALA A 238 -13.18 12.87 -17.30
N MET A 239 -13.05 11.77 -16.55
CA MET A 239 -13.08 10.40 -17.09
C MET A 239 -14.50 9.81 -17.23
N SER A 240 -15.55 10.56 -16.87
CA SER A 240 -16.94 10.07 -16.87
C SER A 240 -17.58 9.99 -18.27
N GLU A 241 -16.88 10.39 -19.34
CA GLU A 241 -17.45 10.45 -20.69
C GLU A 241 -17.20 9.19 -21.54
N ASP A 242 -16.26 8.32 -21.16
CA ASP A 242 -16.17 6.97 -21.74
C ASP A 242 -16.82 5.96 -20.78
N THR A 243 -17.86 5.28 -21.26
CA THR A 243 -18.60 4.20 -20.60
C THR A 243 -17.70 3.00 -20.26
N GLN A 244 -16.77 3.16 -19.32
CA GLN A 244 -16.05 2.05 -18.73
C GLN A 244 -16.96 1.41 -17.68
N SER A 245 -17.48 0.22 -18.00
CA SER A 245 -18.35 -0.52 -17.09
C SER A 245 -17.58 -0.95 -15.85
N ASP A 246 -18.13 -0.69 -14.67
CA ASP A 246 -17.56 -1.10 -13.38
C ASP A 246 -17.24 -2.60 -13.37
N VAL A 247 -16.08 -2.95 -12.79
CA VAL A 247 -15.73 -4.35 -12.53
C VAL A 247 -16.62 -4.83 -11.40
N VAL A 248 -17.42 -5.86 -11.64
CA VAL A 248 -18.33 -6.41 -10.62
C VAL A 248 -17.78 -7.73 -10.09
N ILE A 249 -17.63 -7.82 -8.78
CA ILE A 249 -17.34 -9.05 -8.05
C ILE A 249 -18.64 -9.54 -7.42
N ASP A 250 -19.19 -10.64 -7.94
CA ASP A 250 -20.36 -11.30 -7.36
C ASP A 250 -19.93 -12.47 -6.46
N CYS A 251 -20.15 -12.30 -5.15
CA CYS A 251 -19.84 -13.29 -4.12
C CYS A 251 -20.99 -14.29 -3.87
N SER A 252 -21.99 -14.37 -4.76
CA SER A 252 -23.04 -15.40 -4.69
C SER A 252 -22.51 -16.83 -4.84
N SER A 253 -21.34 -17.00 -5.49
CA SER A 253 -20.61 -18.25 -5.65
C SER A 253 -19.24 -18.22 -4.96
N SER A 254 -18.67 -19.40 -4.69
CA SER A 254 -17.30 -19.56 -4.20
C SER A 254 -16.52 -20.49 -5.14
N PRO A 255 -15.52 -19.99 -5.90
CA PRO A 255 -15.02 -18.61 -5.94
C PRO A 255 -16.04 -17.62 -6.54
N PRO A 256 -15.87 -16.31 -6.27
CA PRO A 256 -16.75 -15.27 -6.80
C PRO A 256 -16.65 -15.18 -8.33
N THR A 257 -17.74 -14.75 -8.96
CA THR A 257 -17.78 -14.48 -10.40
C THR A 257 -17.39 -13.02 -10.65
N LEU A 258 -16.44 -12.78 -11.55
CA LEU A 258 -16.05 -11.42 -11.93
C LEU A 258 -16.53 -11.11 -13.35
N THR A 259 -17.17 -9.95 -13.54
CA THR A 259 -17.62 -9.47 -14.85
C THR A 259 -17.03 -8.11 -15.18
N ASN A 260 -17.06 -7.73 -16.47
CA ASN A 260 -16.42 -6.51 -16.99
C ASN A 260 -14.90 -6.46 -16.71
N THR A 261 -14.26 -7.63 -16.68
CA THR A 261 -12.85 -7.77 -16.33
C THR A 261 -11.95 -7.46 -17.52
N VAL A 262 -10.98 -6.59 -17.30
CA VAL A 262 -9.87 -6.34 -18.21
C VAL A 262 -8.56 -6.66 -17.47
N SER A 263 -7.61 -7.28 -18.16
CA SER A 263 -6.24 -7.49 -17.69
C SER A 263 -5.27 -7.23 -18.82
N ASN A 264 -4.00 -7.13 -18.49
CA ASN A 264 -2.91 -7.03 -19.43
C ASN A 264 -1.72 -7.90 -18.96
N ARG A 265 -0.75 -8.12 -19.86
CA ARG A 265 0.41 -8.99 -19.60
C ARG A 265 1.22 -8.51 -18.39
N PHE A 266 1.25 -7.20 -18.15
CA PHE A 266 1.89 -6.64 -16.96
C PHE A 266 1.23 -7.15 -15.68
N CYS A 267 -0.09 -6.98 -15.53
CA CYS A 267 -0.82 -7.44 -14.34
C CYS A 267 -0.78 -8.96 -14.18
N ASP A 268 -0.89 -9.72 -15.28
CA ASP A 268 -0.83 -11.18 -15.25
C ASP A 268 0.52 -11.70 -14.75
N GLY A 269 1.61 -10.98 -15.04
CA GLY A 269 2.96 -11.31 -14.56
C GLY A 269 3.09 -11.34 -13.03
N TRP A 270 2.20 -10.65 -12.30
CA TRP A 270 2.24 -10.58 -10.84
C TRP A 270 1.41 -11.67 -10.15
N ILE A 271 0.54 -12.39 -10.87
CA ILE A 271 -0.37 -13.38 -10.29
C ILE A 271 0.38 -14.40 -9.43
N GLN A 272 1.44 -15.00 -9.97
CA GLN A 272 2.18 -16.05 -9.28
C GLN A 272 2.88 -15.55 -8.01
N ALA A 273 3.37 -14.31 -8.00
CA ALA A 273 3.99 -13.73 -6.82
C ALA A 273 2.97 -13.61 -5.68
N PHE A 274 1.76 -13.09 -5.97
CA PHE A 274 0.68 -12.99 -4.99
C PHE A 274 0.22 -14.36 -4.48
N LEU A 275 0.01 -15.33 -5.37
CA LEU A 275 -0.42 -16.68 -4.98
C LEU A 275 0.64 -17.37 -4.09
N ASN A 276 1.91 -17.33 -4.48
CA ASN A 276 3.01 -17.93 -3.69
C ASN A 276 3.13 -17.29 -2.30
N ALA A 277 2.98 -15.97 -2.19
CA ALA A 277 3.02 -15.29 -0.90
C ALA A 277 1.80 -15.61 -0.02
N ALA A 278 0.62 -15.78 -0.63
CA ALA A 278 -0.59 -16.17 0.06
C ALA A 278 -0.54 -17.64 0.53
N GLU A 279 0.03 -18.56 -0.25
CA GLU A 279 0.24 -19.94 0.20
C GLU A 279 1.14 -20.04 1.44
N ARG A 280 2.09 -19.11 1.59
CA ARG A 280 2.97 -18.99 2.77
C ARG A 280 2.32 -18.25 3.94
N CYS A 281 1.08 -17.78 3.81
CA CYS A 281 0.36 -16.97 4.80
C CYS A 281 1.15 -15.75 5.29
N ASN A 282 1.87 -15.07 4.39
CA ASN A 282 2.71 -13.93 4.75
C ASN A 282 2.11 -12.59 4.24
N PRO A 283 1.33 -11.87 5.05
CA PRO A 283 0.71 -10.61 4.63
C PRO A 283 1.72 -9.46 4.44
N PHE A 284 2.87 -9.50 5.13
CA PHE A 284 3.94 -8.52 4.92
C PHE A 284 4.58 -8.67 3.55
N LEU A 285 4.85 -9.91 3.13
CA LEU A 285 5.35 -10.20 1.79
C LEU A 285 4.33 -9.79 0.72
N LEU A 286 3.04 -10.06 0.94
CA LEU A 286 1.97 -9.62 0.03
C LEU A 286 1.96 -8.10 -0.13
N ARG A 287 2.11 -7.34 0.96
CA ARG A 287 2.20 -5.88 0.87
C ARG A 287 3.46 -5.42 0.14
N GLN A 288 4.59 -6.08 0.37
CA GLN A 288 5.84 -5.77 -0.35
C GLN A 288 5.72 -6.04 -1.86
N ILE A 289 5.10 -7.15 -2.26
CA ILE A 289 4.82 -7.45 -3.66
C ILE A 289 3.93 -6.35 -4.26
N LEU A 290 2.91 -5.90 -3.54
CA LEU A 290 2.04 -4.82 -3.98
C LEU A 290 2.78 -3.48 -4.15
N GLU A 291 3.68 -3.12 -3.24
CA GLU A 291 4.50 -1.92 -3.40
C GLU A 291 5.49 -2.05 -4.56
N ASN A 292 6.08 -3.24 -4.78
CA ASN A 292 6.95 -3.48 -5.95
C ASN A 292 6.18 -3.38 -7.27
N PHE A 293 4.96 -3.91 -7.33
CA PHE A 293 4.04 -3.75 -8.45
C PHE A 293 3.82 -2.26 -8.77
N LYS A 294 3.55 -1.45 -7.75
CA LYS A 294 3.37 0.00 -7.90
C LYS A 294 4.64 0.69 -8.36
N LEU A 295 5.78 0.38 -7.74
CA LEU A 295 7.07 0.95 -8.13
C LEU A 295 7.37 0.70 -9.60
N LYS A 296 7.11 -0.52 -10.09
CA LYS A 296 7.29 -0.85 -11.50
C LYS A 296 6.33 -0.06 -12.40
N ALA A 297 5.04 0.03 -12.04
CA ALA A 297 4.07 0.83 -12.79
C ALA A 297 4.47 2.33 -12.85
N ILE A 298 4.98 2.89 -11.76
CA ILE A 298 5.47 4.28 -11.69
C ILE A 298 6.71 4.48 -12.57
N GLN A 299 7.65 3.53 -12.56
CA GLN A 299 8.83 3.57 -13.42
C GLN A 299 8.44 3.56 -14.90
N ASP A 300 7.51 2.70 -15.28
CA ASP A 300 7.03 2.60 -16.65
C ASP A 300 6.28 3.88 -17.07
N MET A 301 5.48 4.46 -16.17
CA MET A 301 4.80 5.75 -16.37
C MET A 301 5.80 6.90 -16.59
N ASN A 302 6.82 7.00 -15.75
CA ASN A 302 7.86 8.02 -15.87
C ASN A 302 8.70 7.85 -17.15
N SER A 303 8.90 6.61 -17.58
CA SER A 303 9.57 6.31 -18.84
C SER A 303 8.73 6.76 -20.03
N LEU A 304 7.43 6.46 -20.03
CA LEU A 304 6.50 6.94 -21.06
C LEU A 304 6.50 8.48 -21.15
N LYS A 305 6.39 9.19 -20.03
CA LYS A 305 6.44 10.67 -20.01
C LYS A 305 7.69 11.23 -20.69
N ARG A 306 8.84 10.60 -20.46
CA ARG A 306 10.10 11.00 -21.10
C ARG A 306 10.06 10.72 -22.60
N PHE A 307 9.53 9.58 -23.02
CA PHE A 307 9.41 9.24 -24.44
C PHE A 307 8.45 10.17 -25.19
N VAL A 308 7.28 10.48 -24.62
CA VAL A 308 6.30 11.39 -25.24
C VAL A 308 6.92 12.77 -25.49
N ARG A 309 7.62 13.35 -24.50
CA ARG A 309 8.33 14.62 -24.67
C ARG A 309 9.42 14.57 -25.75
N GLN A 310 10.11 13.44 -25.89
CA GLN A 310 11.13 13.29 -26.95
C GLN A 310 10.50 13.09 -28.34
N ALA A 311 9.34 12.44 -28.40
CA ALA A 311 8.62 12.15 -29.63
C ALA A 311 8.08 13.43 -30.31
N GLU A 312 7.85 14.51 -29.56
CA GLU A 312 7.54 15.84 -30.11
C GLU A 312 8.59 16.34 -31.11
N MET A 313 9.85 15.94 -30.92
CA MET A 313 10.98 16.43 -31.72
C MET A 313 11.60 15.35 -32.62
N SER A 314 11.16 14.09 -32.53
CA SER A 314 11.83 12.97 -33.22
C SER A 314 10.92 11.76 -33.47
N HIS A 315 10.76 11.41 -34.74
CA HIS A 315 10.08 10.17 -35.16
C HIS A 315 10.79 8.90 -34.67
N TYR A 316 12.11 8.93 -34.48
CA TYR A 316 12.84 7.80 -33.88
C TYR A 316 12.46 7.61 -32.40
N ALA A 317 12.26 8.71 -31.66
CA ALA A 317 11.78 8.63 -30.28
C ALA A 317 10.35 8.11 -30.21
N LEU A 318 9.48 8.48 -31.17
CA LEU A 318 8.14 7.91 -31.31
C LEU A 318 8.18 6.39 -31.52
N PHE A 319 9.04 5.91 -32.42
CA PHE A 319 9.22 4.47 -32.64
C PHE A 319 9.70 3.74 -31.38
N ARG A 320 10.68 4.30 -30.64
CA ARG A 320 11.12 3.72 -29.36
C ARG A 320 10.00 3.71 -28.31
N CYS A 321 9.13 4.72 -28.32
CA CYS A 321 7.94 4.76 -27.47
C CYS A 321 7.00 3.59 -27.80
N CYS A 322 6.73 3.33 -29.08
CA CYS A 322 5.94 2.16 -29.51
C CYS A 322 6.57 0.85 -29.01
N GLN A 323 7.87 0.65 -29.24
CA GLN A 323 8.57 -0.57 -28.80
C GLN A 323 8.51 -0.75 -27.28
N PHE A 324 8.66 0.32 -26.52
CA PHE A 324 8.53 0.30 -25.06
C PHE A 324 7.11 -0.12 -24.63
N LEU A 325 6.07 0.47 -25.21
CA LEU A 325 4.67 0.16 -24.89
C LEU A 325 4.32 -1.30 -25.22
N GLN A 326 4.83 -1.83 -26.33
CA GLN A 326 4.71 -3.24 -26.69
C GLN A 326 5.47 -4.17 -25.73
N GLY A 327 6.63 -3.74 -25.24
CA GLY A 327 7.51 -4.51 -24.36
C GLY A 327 7.03 -4.58 -22.91
N CYS A 328 6.59 -3.46 -22.33
CA CYS A 328 6.21 -3.39 -20.91
C CYS A 328 4.91 -4.18 -20.59
N GLY A 329 4.04 -4.40 -21.57
CA GLY A 329 2.80 -5.16 -21.38
C GLY A 329 1.72 -4.44 -20.57
N ASN A 330 1.92 -3.15 -20.26
CA ASN A 330 0.99 -2.27 -19.54
C ASN A 330 0.51 -1.09 -20.41
N GLY A 331 0.63 -1.21 -21.74
CA GLY A 331 0.50 -0.08 -22.66
C GLY A 331 -0.87 0.62 -22.61
N ASP A 332 -1.94 -0.15 -22.48
CA ASP A 332 -3.32 0.34 -22.35
C ASP A 332 -3.49 1.27 -21.15
N VAL A 333 -3.06 0.83 -19.96
CA VAL A 333 -3.10 1.59 -18.71
C VAL A 333 -2.18 2.81 -18.78
N LEU A 334 -0.99 2.65 -19.35
CA LEU A 334 -0.02 3.74 -19.46
C LEU A 334 -0.53 4.85 -20.38
N LEU A 335 -1.10 4.50 -21.54
CA LEU A 335 -1.67 5.46 -22.48
C LEU A 335 -2.92 6.14 -21.89
N GLN A 336 -3.82 5.39 -21.25
CA GLN A 336 -5.00 5.95 -20.59
C GLN A 336 -4.61 7.04 -19.57
N ASN A 337 -3.65 6.73 -18.69
CA ASN A 337 -3.17 7.67 -17.68
C ASN A 337 -2.41 8.85 -18.29
N ALA A 338 -1.56 8.61 -19.30
CA ALA A 338 -0.84 9.68 -19.99
C ALA A 338 -1.78 10.66 -20.70
N ARG A 339 -2.88 10.18 -21.31
CA ARG A 339 -3.93 11.03 -21.88
C ARG A 339 -4.54 11.93 -20.82
N ALA A 340 -4.86 11.36 -19.67
CA ALA A 340 -5.49 12.10 -18.58
C ALA A 340 -4.56 13.20 -18.04
N GLU A 341 -3.28 12.88 -17.84
CA GLU A 341 -2.27 13.84 -17.33
C GLU A 341 -1.88 14.93 -18.35
N HIS A 342 -1.91 14.62 -19.65
CA HIS A 342 -1.54 15.55 -20.71
C HIS A 342 -2.74 16.18 -21.43
N SER A 343 -3.94 16.12 -20.85
CA SER A 343 -5.18 16.64 -21.44
C SER A 343 -5.08 18.10 -21.89
N ASP A 344 -4.27 18.92 -21.21
CA ASP A 344 -4.03 20.33 -21.53
C ASP A 344 -2.93 20.57 -22.60
N LEU A 345 -2.26 19.52 -23.10
CA LEU A 345 -1.14 19.59 -24.05
C LEU A 345 -1.50 18.91 -25.38
N PRO A 346 -1.94 19.67 -26.41
CA PRO A 346 -2.40 19.12 -27.67
C PRO A 346 -1.36 18.26 -28.40
N GLU A 347 -0.08 18.66 -28.37
CA GLU A 347 1.01 17.94 -29.02
C GLU A 347 1.23 16.56 -28.40
N ALA A 348 1.23 16.47 -27.07
CA ALA A 348 1.34 15.22 -26.34
C ALA A 348 0.11 14.31 -26.59
N CYS A 349 -1.10 14.88 -26.57
CA CYS A 349 -2.33 14.16 -26.90
C CYS A 349 -2.32 13.57 -28.32
N ASN A 350 -1.82 14.33 -29.31
CA ASN A 350 -1.69 13.84 -30.68
C ASN A 350 -0.69 12.67 -30.78
N ILE A 351 0.45 12.76 -30.10
CA ILE A 351 1.42 11.66 -30.04
C ILE A 351 0.78 10.42 -29.41
N ILE A 352 0.06 10.59 -28.31
CA ILE A 352 -0.60 9.48 -27.62
C ILE A 352 -1.72 8.86 -28.49
N ALA A 353 -2.45 9.67 -29.27
CA ALA A 353 -3.44 9.16 -30.22
C ALA A 353 -2.80 8.31 -31.32
N VAL A 354 -1.69 8.78 -31.91
CA VAL A 354 -0.94 8.02 -32.94
C VAL A 354 -0.37 6.72 -32.37
N LEU A 355 0.14 6.74 -31.15
CA LEU A 355 0.64 5.55 -30.47
C LEU A 355 -0.46 4.50 -30.27
N ASP A 356 -1.65 4.94 -29.86
CA ASP A 356 -2.79 4.06 -29.61
C ASP A 356 -3.34 3.45 -30.92
N GLU A 357 -3.44 4.26 -31.98
CA GLU A 357 -3.83 3.77 -33.32
C GLU A 357 -2.85 2.71 -33.83
N PHE A 358 -1.54 2.98 -33.74
CA PHE A 358 -0.52 2.05 -34.20
C PHE A 358 -0.52 0.72 -33.42
N LEU A 359 -0.72 0.79 -32.10
CA LEU A 359 -0.82 -0.41 -31.26
C LEU A 359 -2.11 -1.20 -31.53
N GLY A 360 -3.22 -0.51 -31.80
CA GLY A 360 -4.49 -1.11 -32.17
C GLY A 360 -4.42 -1.84 -33.52
N GLU A 361 -3.79 -1.24 -34.53
CA GLU A 361 -3.60 -1.87 -35.85
C GLU A 361 -2.74 -3.14 -35.75
N GLN A 362 -1.69 -3.14 -34.94
CA GLN A 362 -0.83 -4.31 -34.76
C GLN A 362 -1.46 -5.44 -33.96
N ALA A 363 -2.43 -5.14 -33.07
CA ALA A 363 -3.16 -6.18 -32.33
C ALA A 363 -4.22 -6.91 -33.20
N GLN A 364 -4.61 -6.33 -34.34
CA GLN A 364 -5.59 -6.89 -35.28
C GLN A 364 -4.95 -7.63 -36.47
N ALA A 365 -3.64 -7.49 -36.67
CA ALA A 365 -2.84 -8.18 -37.69
C ALA A 365 -2.25 -9.49 -37.14
#